data_AF-A0A949YVT4-F1
#
_entry.id   AF-A0A949YVT4-F1
#
_cell.length_a   1.000
_cell.length_b   1.000
_cell.length_c   1.000
_cell.angle_alpha   90.00
_cell.angle_beta   90.00
_cell.angle_gamma   90.00
#
_symmetry.space_group_name_H-M   'P 1'
#
loop_
_entity.id
_entity.type
_entity.pdbx_description
1 polymer ?
#
loop_
_entity_poly.entity_id
_entity_poly.type
_entity_poly.pdbx_seq_one_letter_code
_entity_poly.pdbx_strand_id
1 'polypeptide(L)' 'ILPHPRHAQNVYHGLPTKPEYHVVANAGHFAFLAPCTPALERAAPEICRDPEGFDRAAFHREFNAAVVNFFKTKLRVRQ' A
#
# COMPACT_ATOMS: atom_id res chain seq x y z
N ILE A 1 4.05 -11.87 8.60
CA ILE A 1 4.07 -11.10 7.34
C ILE A 1 4.76 -11.94 6.27
N LEU A 2 4.16 -12.09 5.09
CA LEU A 2 4.65 -12.99 4.04
C LEU A 2 5.60 -12.23 3.09
N PRO A 3 6.89 -12.56 3.06
CA PRO A 3 7.86 -11.92 2.18
C PRO A 3 7.68 -12.38 0.73
N HIS A 4 8.13 -11.54 -0.19
CA HIS A 4 8.33 -11.95 -1.58
C HIS A 4 9.22 -13.21 -1.65
N PRO A 5 8.95 -14.19 -2.54
CA PRO A 5 7.87 -14.22 -3.53
C PRO A 5 6.58 -14.93 -3.06
N ARG A 6 6.37 -15.17 -1.76
CA ARG A 6 5.44 -16.22 -1.30
C ARG A 6 3.94 -15.97 -1.50
N HIS A 7 3.50 -14.79 -1.95
CA HIS A 7 2.07 -14.49 -2.17
C HIS A 7 1.81 -13.64 -3.42
N ALA A 8 2.14 -12.35 -3.38
CA ALA A 8 1.78 -11.42 -4.45
C ALA A 8 2.33 -11.87 -5.82
N GLN A 9 3.52 -12.48 -5.82
CA GLN A 9 4.14 -13.02 -7.04
C GLN A 9 3.33 -14.18 -7.64
N ASN A 10 2.80 -15.08 -6.81
CA ASN A 10 1.98 -16.21 -7.28
C ASN A 10 0.69 -15.71 -7.91
N VAL A 11 0.03 -14.71 -7.30
CA VAL A 11 -1.16 -14.06 -7.87
C VAL A 11 -0.83 -13.39 -9.20
N TYR A 12 0.25 -12.61 -9.26
CA TYR A 12 0.73 -11.97 -10.49
C TYR A 12 0.95 -12.98 -11.63
N HIS A 13 1.56 -14.13 -11.33
CA HIS A 13 1.76 -15.19 -12.31
C HIS A 13 0.46 -15.89 -12.71
N GLY A 14 -0.47 -16.10 -11.78
CA GLY A 14 -1.72 -16.80 -12.01
C GLY A 14 -2.81 -16.01 -12.75
N LEU A 15 -2.71 -14.68 -12.84
CA LEU A 15 -3.70 -13.87 -13.54
C LEU A 15 -3.50 -13.92 -15.08
N PRO A 16 -4.61 -14.03 -15.86
CA PRO A 16 -4.56 -14.16 -17.32
C PRO A 16 -4.12 -12.87 -18.01
N THR A 17 -4.46 -11.71 -17.43
CA THR A 17 -3.90 -10.41 -17.79
C THR A 17 -2.98 -9.97 -16.68
N LYS A 18 -1.74 -9.58 -17.03
CA LYS A 18 -0.78 -9.14 -16.01
C LYS A 18 -1.25 -7.83 -15.39
N PRO A 19 -1.46 -7.79 -14.06
CA PRO A 19 -1.86 -6.56 -13.39
C PRO A 19 -0.67 -5.61 -13.33
N GLU A 20 -0.95 -4.33 -13.15
CA GLU A 20 0.08 -3.38 -12.71
C GLU A 20 0.57 -3.78 -11.31
N TYR A 21 1.88 -3.78 -11.10
CA TYR A 21 2.51 -4.20 -9.84
C TYR A 21 3.51 -3.12 -9.40
N HIS A 22 3.32 -2.63 -8.17
CA HIS A 22 4.11 -1.54 -7.61
C HIS A 22 4.64 -1.96 -6.24
N VAL A 23 5.95 -1.87 -6.02
CA VAL A 23 6.59 -2.10 -4.72
C VAL A 23 6.90 -0.76 -4.09
N VAL A 24 6.40 -0.54 -2.88
CA VAL A 24 6.74 0.66 -2.10
C VAL A 24 8.02 0.36 -1.32
N ALA A 25 9.14 0.94 -1.74
CA ALA A 25 10.42 0.74 -1.10
C ALA A 25 10.39 1.21 0.36
N ASN A 26 11.05 0.47 1.25
CA ASN A 26 11.18 0.77 2.68
C ASN A 26 9.85 0.89 3.46
N ALA A 27 8.71 0.54 2.87
CA ALA A 27 7.44 0.55 3.58
C ALA A 27 7.38 -0.56 4.64
N GLY A 28 6.97 -0.20 5.85
CA GLY A 28 6.52 -1.17 6.84
C GLY A 28 5.26 -1.90 6.38
N HIS A 29 4.98 -3.07 6.95
CA HIS A 29 3.80 -3.85 6.56
C HIS A 29 2.48 -3.09 6.75
N PHE A 30 2.41 -2.26 7.79
CA PHE A 30 1.23 -1.47 8.15
C PHE A 30 1.22 -0.06 7.55
N ALA A 31 2.18 0.28 6.68
CA ALA A 31 2.28 1.60 6.05
C ALA A 31 1.05 2.00 5.24
N PHE A 32 0.24 1.04 4.80
CA PHE A 32 -1.00 1.26 4.05
C PHE A 32 -2.20 1.59 4.94
N LEU A 33 -2.11 1.42 6.26
CA LEU A 33 -3.10 1.93 7.20
C LEU A 33 -2.94 3.45 7.32
N ALA A 34 -4.04 4.16 7.61
CA ALA A 34 -4.02 5.60 7.81
C ALA A 34 -2.95 6.00 8.85
N PRO A 35 -2.30 7.18 8.70
CA PRO A 35 -1.38 7.68 9.70
C PRO A 35 -1.97 7.64 11.12
N CYS A 36 -1.21 7.11 12.07
CA CYS A 36 -1.66 6.95 13.45
C CYS A 36 -1.75 8.29 14.17
N THR A 37 -2.66 8.39 15.14
CA THR A 37 -2.62 9.49 16.11
C THR A 37 -1.49 9.27 17.12
N PRO A 38 -1.01 10.31 17.82
CA PRO A 38 0.00 10.15 18.87
C PRO A 38 -0.42 9.19 20.00
N ALA A 39 -1.71 9.07 20.27
CA ALA A 39 -2.22 8.11 21.25
C ALA A 39 -2.06 6.67 20.75
N LEU A 40 -2.40 6.43 19.48
CA LEU A 40 -2.27 5.11 18.88
C LEU A 40 -0.80 4.69 18.69
N GLU A 41 0.09 5.65 18.39
CA GLU A 41 1.53 5.37 18.30
C GLU A 41 2.12 4.90 19.64
N ARG A 42 1.60 5.39 20.76
CA ARG A 42 1.97 4.90 22.09
C ARG A 42 1.35 3.54 22.42
N ALA A 43 0.12 3.31 21.99
CA ALA A 43 -0.63 2.10 22.32
C ALA A 43 -0.26 0.89 21.44
N ALA A 44 0.14 1.11 20.19
CA ALA A 44 0.44 0.09 19.20
C ALA A 44 1.65 0.49 18.32
N PRO A 45 2.84 0.68 18.90
CA PRO A 45 4.02 1.12 18.16
C PRO A 45 4.42 0.17 17.02
N GLU A 46 4.12 -1.13 17.13
CA GLU A 46 4.37 -2.14 16.10
C GLU A 46 3.53 -1.97 14.83
N ILE A 47 2.40 -1.26 14.93
CA ILE A 47 1.55 -0.89 13.79
C ILE A 47 1.90 0.51 13.29
N CYS A 48 2.23 1.40 14.21
CA CYS A 48 2.32 2.84 13.93
C CYS A 48 3.71 3.33 13.57
N ARG A 49 4.78 2.63 13.96
CA ARG A 49 6.14 3.01 13.60
C ARG A 49 6.56 2.32 12.31
N ASP A 50 6.95 3.12 11.34
CA ASP A 50 7.53 2.65 10.09
C ASP A 50 9.06 2.52 10.20
N PRO A 51 9.69 1.82 9.23
CA PRO A 51 11.14 1.84 9.10
C PRO A 51 11.69 3.27 9.02
N GLU A 52 12.91 3.45 9.52
CA GLU A 52 13.61 4.74 9.47
C GLU A 52 13.65 5.29 8.03
N GLY A 53 13.35 6.57 7.88
CA GLY A 53 13.32 7.25 6.59
C GLY A 53 12.04 7.04 5.76
N PHE A 54 11.06 6.26 6.24
CA PHE A 54 9.76 6.13 5.58
C PHE A 54 8.76 7.18 6.09
N ASP A 55 8.34 8.11 5.25
CA ASP A 55 7.27 9.07 5.55
C ASP A 55 5.90 8.53 5.11
N ARG A 56 5.17 7.95 6.07
CA ARG A 56 3.80 7.43 5.84
C ARG A 56 2.84 8.51 5.36
N ALA A 57 2.93 9.73 5.89
CA ALA A 57 2.01 10.78 5.50
C ALA A 57 2.23 11.23 4.04
N ALA A 58 3.50 11.36 3.62
CA ALA A 58 3.83 11.60 2.21
C ALA A 58 3.37 10.47 1.30
N PHE A 59 3.68 9.23 1.69
CA PHE A 59 3.23 8.04 0.97
C PHE A 59 1.71 8.03 0.77
N HIS A 60 0.91 8.32 1.81
CA HIS A 60 -0.56 8.35 1.69
C HIS A 60 -1.07 9.46 0.76
N ARG A 61 -0.42 10.62 0.70
CA ARG A 61 -0.81 11.68 -0.25
C ARG A 61 -0.71 11.20 -1.70
N GLU A 62 0.40 10.53 -2.03
CA GLU A 62 0.65 10.01 -3.37
C GLU A 62 -0.22 8.78 -3.67
N PHE A 63 -0.26 7.82 -2.73
CA PHE A 63 -0.99 6.56 -2.86
C PHE A 63 -2.50 6.79 -3.05
N ASN A 64 -3.10 7.68 -2.26
CA ASN A 64 -4.53 7.95 -2.35
C ASN A 64 -4.92 8.55 -3.71
N ALA A 65 -4.10 9.46 -4.25
CA ALA A 65 -4.32 10.01 -5.59
C ALA A 65 -4.21 8.94 -6.67
N ALA A 66 -3.21 8.06 -6.58
CA ALA A 66 -3.01 6.94 -7.51
C ALA A 66 -4.18 5.95 -7.50
N VAL A 67 -4.68 5.57 -6.32
CA VAL A 67 -5.83 4.66 -6.16
C VAL A 67 -7.11 5.27 -6.76
N VAL A 68 -7.38 6.55 -6.48
CA VAL A 68 -8.53 7.23 -7.08
C VAL A 68 -8.42 7.26 -8.61
N ASN A 69 -7.24 7.56 -9.15
CA ASN A 69 -7.01 7.55 -10.60
C ASN A 69 -7.19 6.15 -11.22
N PHE A 70 -6.72 5.11 -10.53
CA PHE A 70 -6.91 3.73 -10.96
C PHE A 70 -8.40 3.38 -11.09
N PHE A 71 -9.21 3.67 -10.06
CA PHE A 71 -10.65 3.41 -10.12
C PHE A 71 -11.34 4.24 -11.21
N LYS A 72 -11.00 5.52 -11.33
CA LYS A 72 -11.49 6.39 -12.42
C LYS A 72 -11.15 5.87 -13.82
N THR A 73 -10.09 5.07 -13.97
CA THR A 73 -9.66 4.52 -15.26
C THR A 73 -10.31 3.17 -15.54
N LYS A 74 -10.32 2.27 -14.54
CA LYS A 74 -10.75 0.89 -14.72
C LYS A 74 -12.26 0.67 -14.53
N LEU A 75 -12.95 1.55 -13.81
CA LEU A 75 -14.39 1.42 -13.51
C LEU A 75 -15.27 2.42 -14.28
N ARG A 76 -14.75 3.06 -15.34
CA ARG A 76 -15.61 3.94 -16.17
C ARG A 76 -16.76 3.12 -16.74
N VAL A 77 -17.99 3.47 -16.36
CA VAL A 77 -19.18 3.01 -17.06
C VAL A 77 -19.08 3.58 -18.48
N ARG A 78 -19.03 2.71 -19.49
CA ARG A 78 -19.21 3.15 -20.87
C ARG A 78 -20.64 3.67 -20.98
N GLN A 79 -20.79 4.96 -21.27
CA GLN A 79 -22.06 5.48 -21.78
C GLN A 79 -22.26 4.98 -23.20
#